data_AF-A0A0N5BU85-F1
#
_entry.id   AF-A0A0N5BU85-F1
#
_cell.length_a   1.000
_cell.length_b   1.000
_cell.length_c   1.000
_cell.angle_alpha   90.00
_cell.angle_beta   90.00
_cell.angle_gamma   90.00
#
_symmetry.space_group_name_H-M   'P 1'
#
loop_
_entity.id
_entity.type
_entity.pdbx_description
1 polymer ?
#
loop_
_entity_poly.entity_id
_entity_poly.type
_entity_poly.pdbx_seq_one_letter_code
_entity_poly.pdbx_strand_id
1 'polypeptide(L)'
;MDFNNTNHLHGRKRKNESDYESVDCKKKPSIGFKLLEKMNFEGKGLGKYGQGETKDIEVQNPIGRRGLGHHIHSRIEIDFNESEEVKTINETPKWCPPCSRGFEQSKLIDDTWIIVDKPKEVIEDETKYCSSETLTKMLEGKNVFDHMSDREINFARLRANPYETVKGAFFQNRAAMKMANLDKIYDWLLSGEKIKEDRLNKNPLDLKIDELYRKNYDREQPLFYFADVCAGPGGFTEYLLWRKSFYNAKGFGFTLIGDCDFNLNKFTAASPMYFHPYYGVHRDGDVMNPENLISLQQFVGEGTDGNFCDLVMCDGGFNVS
;
A
#
# COMPACT_ATOMS: atom_id res chain seq x y z
N MET A 1 -32.29 -35.32 -36.47
CA MET A 1 -32.88 -34.99 -35.16
C MET A 1 -32.94 -33.48 -35.07
N ASP A 2 -34.07 -32.96 -35.53
CA ASP A 2 -34.45 -31.56 -35.48
C ASP A 2 -34.80 -31.16 -34.05
N PHE A 3 -34.38 -29.96 -33.64
CA PHE A 3 -35.21 -29.04 -32.86
C PHE A 3 -34.80 -27.59 -33.19
N ASN A 4 -35.55 -26.99 -34.13
CA ASN A 4 -35.59 -25.55 -34.39
C ASN A 4 -36.32 -24.86 -33.21
N ASN A 5 -35.82 -23.80 -32.57
CA ASN A 5 -35.46 -22.44 -33.02
C ASN A 5 -36.66 -21.48 -33.11
N THR A 6 -36.91 -20.74 -32.03
CA THR A 6 -37.63 -19.45 -32.03
C THR A 6 -37.02 -18.53 -30.96
N ASN A 7 -36.38 -17.43 -31.37
CA ASN A 7 -36.77 -16.07 -30.98
C ASN A 7 -35.72 -15.01 -31.39
N HIS A 8 -36.14 -14.20 -32.36
CA HIS A 8 -35.95 -12.76 -32.51
C HIS A 8 -34.66 -12.09 -32.00
N LEU A 9 -33.79 -11.81 -32.97
CA LEU A 9 -32.78 -10.76 -32.95
C LEU A 9 -33.45 -9.36 -33.01
N HIS A 10 -33.11 -8.48 -32.07
CA HIS A 10 -33.12 -7.03 -32.28
C HIS A 10 -31.77 -6.46 -31.81
N GLY A 11 -30.98 -6.00 -32.77
CA GLY A 11 -29.68 -5.41 -32.54
C GLY A 11 -29.78 -4.02 -31.93
N ARG A 12 -28.92 -3.75 -30.94
CA ARG A 12 -28.60 -2.40 -30.47
C ARG A 12 -27.15 -2.09 -30.81
N LYS A 13 -26.95 -1.36 -31.91
CA LYS A 13 -25.69 -0.63 -32.17
C LYS A 13 -25.62 0.59 -31.25
N ARG A 14 -24.48 0.74 -30.59
CA ARG A 14 -24.04 1.97 -29.91
C ARG A 14 -23.92 3.11 -30.94
N LYS A 15 -24.44 4.29 -30.63
CA LYS A 15 -24.15 5.55 -31.34
C LYS A 15 -23.36 6.46 -30.43
N ASN A 16 -22.30 7.02 -31.01
CA ASN A 16 -21.33 7.93 -30.42
C ASN A 16 -21.94 9.30 -30.08
N GLU A 17 -21.36 9.92 -29.06
CA GLU A 17 -21.41 11.35 -28.78
C GLU A 17 -20.70 12.14 -29.89
N SER A 18 -21.47 12.90 -30.65
CA SER A 18 -21.07 14.18 -31.24
C SER A 18 -22.27 14.66 -32.05
N ASP A 19 -23.01 15.64 -31.50
CA ASP A 19 -23.72 16.68 -32.25
C ASP A 19 -24.46 17.56 -31.23
N TYR A 20 -23.83 18.67 -30.87
CA TYR A 20 -24.49 19.79 -30.19
C TYR A 20 -25.41 20.47 -31.20
N GLU A 21 -26.69 20.08 -31.21
CA GLU A 21 -27.76 20.94 -31.70
C GLU A 21 -28.59 21.42 -30.51
N SER A 22 -28.66 22.74 -30.35
CA SER A 22 -29.50 23.42 -29.38
C SER A 22 -30.98 23.15 -29.68
N VAL A 23 -31.54 22.10 -29.08
CA VAL A 23 -32.97 21.83 -29.14
C VAL A 23 -33.68 22.70 -28.10
N ASP A 24 -34.28 23.79 -28.57
CA ASP A 24 -35.21 24.63 -27.84
C ASP A 24 -36.46 23.82 -27.44
N CYS A 25 -36.35 23.12 -26.30
CA CYS A 25 -37.43 22.35 -25.71
C CYS A 25 -38.44 23.30 -25.06
N LYS A 26 -39.37 23.85 -25.86
CA LYS A 26 -40.63 24.42 -25.34
C LYS A 26 -41.44 23.31 -24.66
N LYS A 27 -41.14 23.04 -23.39
CA LYS A 27 -41.83 22.05 -22.56
C LYS A 27 -43.27 22.49 -22.34
N LYS A 28 -44.23 21.64 -22.74
CA LYS A 28 -45.64 21.77 -22.33
C LYS A 28 -45.68 21.84 -20.78
N PRO A 29 -46.44 22.78 -20.18
CA PRO A 29 -46.49 22.92 -18.73
C PRO A 29 -47.04 21.63 -18.11
N SER A 30 -46.35 21.12 -17.09
CA SER A 30 -46.75 19.91 -16.37
C SER A 30 -48.14 20.12 -15.74
N ILE A 31 -48.87 19.04 -15.47
CA ILE A 31 -50.20 19.11 -14.83
C ILE A 31 -50.11 19.87 -13.50
N GLY A 32 -49.00 19.72 -12.76
CA GLY A 32 -48.75 20.45 -11.53
C GLY A 32 -48.62 21.97 -11.75
N PHE A 33 -47.96 22.40 -12.83
CA PHE A 33 -47.84 23.82 -13.16
C PHE A 33 -49.20 24.46 -13.48
N LYS A 34 -50.06 23.74 -14.21
CA LYS A 34 -51.43 24.21 -14.50
C LYS A 34 -52.31 24.30 -13.25
N LEU A 35 -52.08 23.45 -12.25
CA LEU A 35 -52.78 23.52 -10.98
C LEU A 35 -52.32 24.72 -10.15
N LEU A 36 -51.02 25.01 -10.17
CA LEU A 36 -50.43 26.17 -9.52
C LEU A 36 -50.90 27.49 -10.15
N GLU A 37 -50.98 27.57 -11.48
CA GLU A 37 -51.57 28.72 -12.19
C GLU A 37 -53.02 28.97 -11.77
N LYS A 38 -53.84 27.91 -11.63
CA LYS A 38 -55.21 28.02 -11.13
C LYS A 38 -55.30 28.50 -9.68
N MET A 39 -54.22 28.41 -8.92
CA MET A 39 -54.10 28.90 -7.55
C MET A 39 -53.38 30.26 -7.47
N ASN A 40 -53.30 31.00 -8.60
CA ASN A 40 -52.64 32.31 -8.73
C ASN A 40 -51.14 32.29 -8.38
N PHE A 41 -50.44 31.20 -8.69
CA PHE A 41 -48.99 31.13 -8.51
C PHE A 41 -48.26 31.86 -9.64
N GLU A 42 -47.58 32.97 -9.32
CA GLU A 42 -46.89 33.84 -10.28
C GLU A 42 -45.38 33.53 -10.43
N GLY A 43 -44.93 32.33 -10.04
CA GLY A 43 -43.48 32.00 -10.04
C GLY A 43 -42.68 32.65 -8.90
N LYS A 44 -43.36 33.21 -7.90
CA LYS A 44 -42.78 33.69 -6.64
C LYS A 44 -42.80 32.59 -5.57
N GLY A 45 -42.21 32.84 -4.41
CA GLY A 45 -42.21 31.91 -3.29
C GLY A 45 -43.61 31.42 -2.90
N LEU A 46 -43.75 30.15 -2.54
CA LEU A 46 -45.02 29.60 -2.04
C LEU A 46 -45.51 30.35 -0.79
N GLY A 47 -46.75 30.87 -0.82
CA GLY A 47 -47.39 31.55 0.31
C GLY A 47 -48.25 32.74 -0.13
N LYS A 48 -49.22 33.14 0.70
CA LYS A 48 -50.21 34.21 0.38
C LYS A 48 -49.58 35.55 -0.06
N TYR A 49 -48.35 35.82 0.36
CA TYR A 49 -47.60 37.04 0.04
C TYR A 49 -46.32 36.79 -0.77
N GLY A 50 -46.16 35.59 -1.37
CA GLY A 50 -44.94 35.29 -2.14
C GLY A 50 -43.70 35.01 -1.27
N GLN A 51 -43.90 34.72 0.02
CA GLN A 51 -42.88 34.70 1.07
C GLN A 51 -42.12 33.37 1.21
N GLY A 52 -42.42 32.37 0.39
CA GLY A 52 -41.65 31.13 0.33
C GLY A 52 -40.28 31.35 -0.32
N GLU A 53 -39.32 30.47 -0.03
CA GLU A 53 -38.04 30.51 -0.72
C GLU A 53 -38.21 30.08 -2.19
N THR A 54 -37.64 30.86 -3.10
CA THR A 54 -37.59 30.57 -4.53
C THR A 54 -36.28 29.93 -4.97
N LYS A 55 -35.27 29.96 -4.10
CA LYS A 55 -33.98 29.34 -4.36
C LYS A 55 -34.13 27.84 -4.23
N ASP A 56 -33.51 27.10 -5.13
CA ASP A 56 -33.37 25.66 -4.97
C ASP A 56 -32.70 25.39 -3.62
N ILE A 57 -33.34 24.56 -2.80
CA ILE A 57 -32.74 24.11 -1.55
C ILE A 57 -31.52 23.30 -1.96
N GLU A 58 -30.32 23.79 -1.63
CA GLU A 58 -29.10 23.03 -1.80
C GLU A 58 -29.21 21.76 -0.96
N VAL A 59 -29.55 20.65 -1.62
CA VAL A 59 -29.51 19.35 -0.99
C VAL A 59 -28.04 19.04 -0.76
N GLN A 60 -27.60 19.19 0.48
CA GLN A 60 -26.36 18.58 0.94
C GLN A 60 -26.54 17.07 0.80
N ASN A 61 -26.17 16.52 -0.36
CA ASN A 61 -26.23 15.09 -0.58
C ASN A 61 -25.29 14.42 0.43
N PRO A 62 -25.81 13.65 1.41
CA PRO A 62 -24.95 12.93 2.32
C PRO A 62 -24.16 11.90 1.52
N ILE A 63 -22.88 11.75 1.84
CA ILE A 63 -22.05 10.69 1.27
C ILE A 63 -22.53 9.37 1.87
N GLY A 64 -23.09 8.50 1.02
CA GLY A 64 -23.51 7.13 1.39
C GLY A 64 -24.95 7.03 1.93
N ARG A 65 -25.25 5.95 2.67
CA ARG A 65 -26.57 5.67 3.25
C ARG A 65 -26.82 6.41 4.58
N ARG A 66 -26.21 7.57 4.78
CA ARG A 66 -26.41 8.37 6.00
C ARG A 66 -27.68 9.21 5.82
N GLY A 67 -28.57 9.14 6.80
CA GLY A 67 -29.85 9.85 6.78
C GLY A 67 -29.69 11.37 6.79
N LEU A 68 -30.76 12.08 6.44
CA LEU A 68 -30.87 13.53 6.57
C LEU A 68 -30.60 13.95 8.04
N GLY A 69 -29.71 14.92 8.25
CA GLY A 69 -29.38 15.47 9.58
C GLY A 69 -27.99 15.13 10.13
N HIS A 70 -27.11 14.46 9.36
CA HIS A 70 -25.73 14.23 9.77
C HIS A 70 -24.83 15.42 9.38
N HIS A 71 -24.32 16.16 10.37
CA HIS A 71 -23.41 17.27 10.15
C HIS A 71 -22.00 16.74 9.84
N ILE A 72 -21.54 16.92 8.60
CA ILE A 72 -20.14 16.71 8.25
C ILE A 72 -19.39 17.96 8.70
N HIS A 73 -18.59 17.85 9.76
CA HIS A 73 -17.64 18.90 10.11
C HIS A 73 -16.52 18.88 9.05
N SER A 74 -16.30 20.05 8.42
CA SER A 74 -15.26 20.34 7.41
C SER A 74 -15.24 19.45 6.17
N ARG A 75 -15.89 19.90 5.08
CA ARG A 75 -15.45 19.54 3.73
C ARG A 75 -14.20 20.34 3.41
N ILE A 76 -13.04 19.69 3.38
CA ILE A 76 -11.93 20.20 2.59
C ILE A 76 -12.19 19.73 1.16
N GLU A 77 -12.67 20.62 0.29
CA GLU A 77 -12.76 20.36 -1.14
C GLU A 77 -11.36 20.44 -1.72
N ILE A 78 -10.63 19.31 -1.66
CA ILE A 78 -9.45 19.12 -2.49
C ILE A 78 -10.00 18.72 -3.87
N ASP A 79 -9.81 19.59 -4.86
CA ASP A 79 -10.13 19.28 -6.25
C ASP A 79 -9.11 18.26 -6.76
N PHE A 80 -9.40 16.98 -6.50
CA PHE A 80 -8.59 15.87 -7.00
C PHE A 80 -9.04 15.53 -8.42
N ASN A 81 -8.20 15.87 -9.39
CA ASN A 81 -8.39 15.50 -10.78
C ASN A 81 -7.73 14.13 -11.04
N GLU A 82 -8.54 13.08 -11.23
CA GLU A 82 -8.03 11.74 -11.56
C GLU A 82 -7.15 11.73 -12.83
N SER A 83 -7.37 12.68 -13.74
CA SER A 83 -6.60 12.78 -14.99
C SER A 83 -5.15 13.24 -14.78
N GLU A 84 -4.84 13.83 -13.62
CA GLU A 84 -3.48 14.24 -13.25
C GLU A 84 -2.67 13.10 -12.62
N GLU A 85 -3.33 12.01 -12.22
CA GLU A 85 -2.66 10.85 -11.65
C GLU A 85 -1.96 10.02 -12.73
N VAL A 86 -0.63 10.11 -12.78
CA VAL A 86 0.19 9.28 -13.68
C VAL A 86 0.38 7.89 -13.06
N LYS A 87 -0.45 6.94 -13.48
CA LYS A 87 -0.39 5.53 -13.06
C LYS A 87 0.76 4.81 -13.77
N THR A 88 1.98 4.92 -13.25
CA THR A 88 3.16 4.25 -13.82
C THR A 88 3.38 2.86 -13.24
N ILE A 89 3.74 1.90 -14.10
CA ILE A 89 4.22 0.57 -13.71
C ILE A 89 5.74 0.58 -13.48
N ASN A 90 6.47 1.41 -14.24
CA ASN A 90 7.91 1.52 -14.14
C ASN A 90 8.27 2.63 -13.15
N GLU A 91 9.02 2.28 -12.12
CA GLU A 91 9.53 3.20 -11.11
C GLU A 91 11.06 3.29 -11.23
N THR A 92 11.61 4.49 -11.14
CA THR A 92 13.07 4.71 -11.23
C THR A 92 13.57 5.30 -9.91
N PRO A 93 14.54 4.65 -9.24
CA PRO A 93 15.06 5.15 -7.97
C PRO A 93 15.88 6.43 -8.18
N LYS A 94 15.67 7.41 -7.30
CA LYS A 94 16.54 8.60 -7.19
C LYS A 94 17.45 8.42 -5.99
N TRP A 95 18.75 8.38 -6.24
CA TRP A 95 19.76 8.17 -5.21
C TRP A 95 20.25 9.49 -4.63
N CYS A 96 20.57 9.47 -3.34
CA CYS A 96 21.37 10.55 -2.74
C CYS A 96 22.77 10.58 -3.37
N PRO A 97 23.42 11.76 -3.45
CA PRO A 97 24.78 11.85 -3.96
C PRO A 97 25.75 11.01 -3.10
N PRO A 98 26.81 10.44 -3.69
CA PRO A 98 27.77 9.63 -2.96
C PRO A 98 28.49 10.47 -1.89
N CYS A 99 28.59 9.94 -0.67
CA CYS A 99 29.35 10.58 0.40
C CYS A 99 30.84 10.28 0.23
N SER A 100 31.64 11.30 -0.11
CA SER A 100 33.07 11.17 -0.38
C SER A 100 33.93 10.85 0.86
N ARG A 101 33.45 11.13 2.07
CA ARG A 101 34.15 10.90 3.35
C ARG A 101 33.36 10.03 4.33
N GLY A 102 32.52 9.12 3.84
CA GLY A 102 31.61 8.33 4.69
C GLY A 102 32.31 7.56 5.81
N PHE A 103 33.48 6.96 5.53
CA PHE A 103 34.25 6.21 6.52
C PHE A 103 34.81 7.09 7.64
N GLU A 104 35.38 8.25 7.30
CA GLU A 104 35.91 9.21 8.27
C GLU A 104 34.77 9.77 9.13
N GLN A 105 33.64 10.11 8.50
CA GLN A 105 32.44 10.59 9.18
C GLN A 105 31.83 9.55 10.12
N SER A 106 31.90 8.26 9.79
CA SER A 106 31.38 7.20 10.67
C SER A 106 32.17 7.04 11.98
N LYS A 107 33.43 7.48 12.02
CA LYS A 107 34.27 7.45 13.22
C LYS A 107 34.16 8.73 14.06
N LEU A 108 33.62 9.79 13.48
CA LEU A 108 33.34 11.05 14.15
C LEU A 108 32.02 10.92 14.89
N ILE A 109 32.00 10.16 15.99
CA ILE A 109 30.93 10.26 16.97
C ILE A 109 31.38 11.32 17.97
N ASP A 110 30.71 12.47 17.94
CA ASP A 110 30.94 13.55 18.89
C ASP A 110 29.87 13.47 19.99
N ASP A 111 30.31 13.46 21.24
CA ASP A 111 29.42 13.37 22.41
C ASP A 111 28.39 14.51 22.46
N THR A 112 28.65 15.63 21.77
CA THR A 112 27.72 16.77 21.65
C THR A 112 26.55 16.52 20.70
N TRP A 113 26.57 15.44 19.90
CA TRP A 113 25.48 15.15 18.96
C TRP A 113 24.22 14.63 19.64
N ILE A 114 24.37 13.97 20.80
CA ILE A 114 23.22 13.52 21.59
C ILE A 114 22.73 14.69 22.44
N ILE A 115 21.61 15.27 22.03
CA ILE A 115 20.93 16.34 22.77
C ILE A 115 19.75 15.71 23.50
N VAL A 116 19.79 15.72 24.84
CA VAL A 116 18.70 15.23 25.68
C VAL A 116 17.83 16.42 26.10
N ASP A 117 16.56 16.39 25.71
CA ASP A 117 15.55 17.39 26.06
C ASP A 117 14.23 16.71 26.45
N LYS A 118 13.22 17.50 26.83
CA LYS A 118 11.88 17.01 27.17
C LYS A 118 11.24 16.32 25.96
N PRO A 119 10.41 15.28 26.19
CA PRO A 119 9.63 14.65 25.13
C PRO A 119 8.79 15.68 24.38
N LYS A 120 8.93 15.71 23.06
CA LYS A 120 8.14 16.56 22.17
C LYS A 120 7.04 15.73 21.54
N GLU A 121 5.79 16.08 21.84
CA GLU A 121 4.58 15.38 21.36
C GLU A 121 3.82 16.19 20.29
N VAL A 122 4.46 17.24 19.75
CA VAL A 122 3.89 18.18 18.77
C VAL A 122 4.62 17.98 17.44
N ILE A 123 3.88 17.80 16.35
CA ILE A 123 4.43 17.53 15.00
C ILE A 123 4.29 18.75 14.07
N GLU A 124 3.39 19.67 14.38
CA GLU A 124 2.98 20.81 13.54
C GLU A 124 4.13 21.79 13.23
N ASP A 125 5.14 21.84 14.09
CA ASP A 125 6.29 22.74 13.99
C ASP A 125 7.55 22.06 13.42
N GLU A 126 7.49 20.77 13.08
CA GLU A 126 8.62 19.99 12.51
C GLU A 126 8.88 20.33 11.03
N THR A 127 9.34 21.55 10.79
CA THR A 127 9.48 22.17 9.46
C THR A 127 10.93 22.28 8.98
N LYS A 128 11.87 21.62 9.66
CA LYS A 128 13.30 21.68 9.33
C LYS A 128 13.62 21.12 7.94
N TYR A 129 12.89 20.10 7.51
CA TYR A 129 13.09 19.40 6.23
C TYR A 129 11.83 19.36 5.35
N CYS A 130 10.75 20.03 5.77
CA CYS A 130 9.48 20.11 5.03
C CYS A 130 8.90 21.52 5.21
N SER A 131 8.28 22.09 4.18
CA SER A 131 7.67 23.41 4.30
C SER A 131 6.47 23.36 5.25
N SER A 132 6.28 24.44 6.02
CA SER A 132 5.14 24.56 6.94
C SER A 132 3.80 24.39 6.21
N GLU A 133 3.65 25.01 5.04
CA GLU A 133 2.43 24.90 4.22
C GLU A 133 2.11 23.45 3.81
N THR A 134 3.11 22.69 3.34
CA THR A 134 2.91 21.29 2.94
C THR A 134 2.60 20.41 4.15
N LEU A 135 3.28 20.64 5.27
CA LEU A 135 3.04 19.92 6.52
C LEU A 135 1.61 20.16 7.04
N THR A 136 1.18 21.42 7.12
CA THR A 136 -0.18 21.79 7.55
C THR A 136 -1.24 21.17 6.63
N LYS A 137 -1.09 21.27 5.31
CA LYS A 137 -2.01 20.64 4.35
C LYS A 137 -2.10 19.12 4.52
N MET A 138 -0.96 18.44 4.77
CA MET A 138 -0.95 17.00 5.02
C MET A 138 -1.70 16.65 6.32
N LEU A 139 -1.45 17.39 7.40
CA LEU A 139 -2.08 17.16 8.70
C LEU A 139 -3.60 17.40 8.63
N GLU A 140 -4.01 18.53 8.06
CA GLU A 140 -5.44 18.83 7.83
C GLU A 140 -6.10 17.73 6.99
N GLY A 141 -5.43 17.26 5.94
CA GLY A 141 -5.92 16.16 5.10
C GLY A 141 -6.06 14.82 5.84
N LYS A 142 -5.20 14.53 6.83
CA LYS A 142 -5.32 13.33 7.67
C LYS A 142 -6.48 13.45 8.66
N ASN A 143 -6.62 14.61 9.30
CA ASN A 143 -7.65 14.85 10.33
C ASN A 143 -9.09 14.75 9.79
N VAL A 144 -9.30 14.93 8.48
CA VAL A 144 -10.61 14.69 7.83
C VAL A 144 -11.12 13.26 8.07
N PHE A 145 -10.21 12.29 8.20
CA PHE A 145 -10.57 10.89 8.36
C PHE A 145 -10.88 10.50 9.82
N ASP A 146 -10.54 11.33 10.80
CA ASP A 146 -10.72 11.03 12.24
C ASP A 146 -12.20 10.83 12.63
N HIS A 147 -13.11 11.41 11.85
CA HIS A 147 -14.56 11.28 12.06
C HIS A 147 -15.21 10.15 11.23
N MET A 148 -14.41 9.39 10.47
CA MET A 148 -14.89 8.27 9.65
C MET A 148 -14.59 6.93 10.33
N SER A 149 -15.42 5.93 10.07
CA SER A 149 -15.14 4.59 10.59
C SER A 149 -14.03 3.91 9.80
N ASP A 150 -13.19 3.12 10.46
CA ASP A 150 -12.13 2.32 9.81
C ASP A 150 -12.65 1.48 8.65
N ARG A 151 -13.87 0.98 8.78
CA ARG A 151 -14.51 0.16 7.74
C ARG A 151 -14.75 0.95 6.46
N GLU A 152 -15.25 2.18 6.58
CA GLU A 152 -15.52 3.05 5.44
C GLU A 152 -14.21 3.54 4.81
N ILE A 153 -13.23 3.93 5.62
CA ILE A 153 -11.90 4.34 5.16
C ILE A 153 -11.25 3.20 4.38
N ASN A 154 -11.26 1.98 4.93
CA ASN A 154 -10.70 0.82 4.26
C ASN A 154 -11.41 0.52 2.93
N PHE A 155 -12.73 0.62 2.88
CA PHE A 155 -13.48 0.37 1.66
C PHE A 155 -13.24 1.43 0.58
N ALA A 156 -13.14 2.69 0.96
CA ALA A 156 -12.75 3.77 0.06
C ALA A 156 -11.31 3.56 -0.45
N ARG A 157 -10.37 3.26 0.44
CA ARG A 157 -8.96 2.97 0.09
C ARG A 157 -8.81 1.83 -0.91
N LEU A 158 -9.54 0.73 -0.69
CA LEU A 158 -9.51 -0.43 -1.60
C LEU A 158 -9.98 -0.10 -3.02
N ARG A 159 -10.82 0.91 -3.19
CA ARG A 159 -11.36 1.35 -4.49
C ARG A 159 -10.53 2.45 -5.12
N ALA A 160 -9.95 3.32 -4.30
CA ALA A 160 -9.16 4.45 -4.76
C ALA A 160 -7.75 4.04 -5.22
N ASN A 161 -7.12 3.07 -4.55
CA ASN A 161 -5.75 2.65 -4.85
C ASN A 161 -5.66 1.85 -6.18
N PRO A 162 -5.03 2.38 -7.24
CA PRO A 162 -4.91 1.68 -8.53
C PRO A 162 -4.12 0.37 -8.44
N TYR A 163 -3.25 0.25 -7.44
CA TYR A 163 -2.35 -0.89 -7.25
C TYR A 163 -2.91 -1.96 -6.30
N GLU A 164 -4.14 -1.79 -5.80
CA GLU A 164 -4.72 -2.71 -4.81
C GLU A 164 -4.90 -4.14 -5.34
N THR A 165 -5.02 -4.31 -6.65
CA THR A 165 -5.21 -5.63 -7.29
C THR A 165 -3.99 -6.55 -7.15
N VAL A 166 -2.79 -6.01 -6.91
CA VAL A 166 -1.55 -6.79 -6.74
C VAL A 166 -1.62 -7.68 -5.50
N LYS A 167 -2.13 -7.15 -4.37
CA LYS A 167 -2.23 -7.84 -3.08
C LYS A 167 -0.94 -8.59 -2.72
N GLY A 168 -1.03 -9.86 -2.34
CA GLY A 168 0.10 -10.75 -2.04
C GLY A 168 0.45 -11.70 -3.18
N ALA A 169 -0.22 -11.60 -4.35
CA ALA A 169 -0.13 -12.59 -5.42
C ALA A 169 -0.25 -14.04 -4.89
N PHE A 170 0.82 -14.84 -5.01
CA PHE A 170 0.91 -16.23 -4.54
C PHE A 170 1.71 -16.38 -3.23
N PHE A 171 2.10 -15.26 -2.59
CA PHE A 171 2.75 -15.23 -1.28
C PHE A 171 1.72 -15.10 -0.15
N GLN A 172 2.16 -15.28 1.09
CA GLN A 172 1.31 -15.21 2.27
C GLN A 172 0.66 -13.83 2.49
N ASN A 173 1.36 -12.75 2.11
CA ASN A 173 0.92 -11.38 2.38
C ASN A 173 1.45 -10.36 1.35
N ARG A 174 0.96 -9.13 1.46
CA ARG A 174 1.34 -8.01 0.58
C ARG A 174 2.78 -7.54 0.79
N ALA A 175 3.37 -7.80 1.96
CA ALA A 175 4.75 -7.40 2.25
C ALA A 175 5.74 -8.12 1.33
N ALA A 176 5.52 -9.41 1.04
CA ALA A 176 6.32 -10.13 0.04
C ALA A 176 6.36 -9.41 -1.32
N MET A 177 5.22 -8.87 -1.76
CA MET A 177 5.14 -8.11 -3.01
C MET A 177 5.83 -6.75 -2.95
N LYS A 178 5.92 -6.11 -1.77
CA LYS A 178 6.77 -4.93 -1.61
C LYS A 178 8.23 -5.28 -1.85
N MET A 179 8.71 -6.38 -1.26
CA MET A 179 10.09 -6.82 -1.45
C MET A 179 10.35 -7.22 -2.91
N ALA A 180 9.40 -7.90 -3.56
CA ALA A 180 9.46 -8.20 -4.99
C ALA A 180 9.55 -6.94 -5.85
N ASN A 181 8.77 -5.90 -5.50
CA ASN A 181 8.81 -4.62 -6.22
C ASN A 181 10.16 -3.93 -6.02
N LEU A 182 10.62 -3.77 -4.77
CA LEU A 182 11.90 -3.13 -4.45
C LEU A 182 13.08 -3.84 -5.12
N ASP A 183 13.13 -5.17 -5.02
CA ASP A 183 14.18 -5.95 -5.66
C ASP A 183 14.18 -5.74 -7.18
N LYS A 184 13.01 -5.61 -7.82
CA LYS A 184 12.90 -5.29 -9.24
C LYS A 184 13.33 -3.85 -9.58
N ILE A 185 12.94 -2.86 -8.76
CA ILE A 185 13.29 -1.43 -8.93
C ILE A 185 14.80 -1.22 -8.81
N TYR A 186 15.45 -2.01 -7.95
CA TYR A 186 16.90 -1.98 -7.75
C TYR A 186 17.65 -3.00 -8.63
N ASP A 187 17.09 -3.40 -9.78
CA ASP A 187 17.72 -4.31 -10.74
C ASP A 187 18.26 -5.61 -10.11
N TRP A 188 17.46 -6.21 -9.23
CA TRP A 188 17.74 -7.44 -8.48
C TRP A 188 18.99 -7.36 -7.59
N LEU A 189 19.34 -6.15 -7.14
CA LEU A 189 20.45 -5.93 -6.23
C LEU A 189 20.22 -6.62 -4.88
N LEU A 190 18.99 -6.60 -4.36
CA LEU A 190 18.69 -7.10 -3.01
C LEU A 190 18.80 -8.62 -2.94
N SER A 191 18.27 -9.34 -3.93
CA SER A 191 18.43 -10.80 -4.02
C SER A 191 19.80 -11.24 -4.56
N GLY A 192 20.58 -10.32 -5.15
CA GLY A 192 21.81 -10.62 -5.87
C GLY A 192 21.60 -11.32 -7.21
N GLU A 193 20.35 -11.51 -7.64
CA GLU A 193 20.00 -12.28 -8.84
C GLU A 193 19.97 -11.42 -10.10
N LYS A 194 21.11 -10.83 -10.50
CA LYS A 194 21.15 -9.84 -11.59
C LYS A 194 20.94 -10.43 -12.98
N ILE A 195 21.38 -11.66 -13.21
CA ILE A 195 21.32 -12.31 -14.52
C ILE A 195 19.92 -12.90 -14.75
N LYS A 196 19.30 -12.53 -15.87
CA LYS A 196 17.93 -12.95 -16.21
C LYS A 196 17.80 -14.47 -16.37
N GLU A 197 18.79 -15.09 -17.01
CA GLU A 197 18.76 -16.53 -17.27
C GLU A 197 18.78 -17.35 -15.98
N ASP A 198 19.63 -16.98 -15.02
CA ASP A 198 19.72 -17.64 -13.71
C ASP A 198 18.40 -17.53 -12.94
N ARG A 199 17.75 -16.36 -13.01
CA ARG A 199 16.41 -16.18 -12.42
C ARG A 199 15.35 -17.08 -13.06
N LEU A 200 15.37 -17.23 -14.38
CA LEU A 200 14.41 -18.08 -15.08
C LEU A 200 14.65 -19.57 -14.82
N ASN A 201 15.93 -19.96 -14.66
CA ASN A 201 16.32 -21.29 -14.24
C ASN A 201 15.81 -21.63 -12.82
N LYS A 202 15.85 -20.65 -11.91
CA LYS A 202 15.38 -20.75 -10.52
C LYS A 202 13.85 -20.66 -10.37
N ASN A 203 13.26 -19.72 -11.10
CA ASN A 203 11.84 -19.36 -11.07
C ASN A 203 11.30 -19.26 -12.51
N PRO A 204 11.04 -20.39 -13.19
CA PRO A 204 10.53 -20.39 -14.55
C PRO A 204 9.11 -19.81 -14.61
N LEU A 205 8.80 -19.11 -15.71
CA LEU A 205 7.49 -18.49 -15.95
C LEU A 205 6.46 -19.52 -16.46
N ASP A 206 6.90 -20.43 -17.33
CA ASP A 206 6.06 -21.46 -17.93
C ASP A 206 6.53 -22.83 -17.44
N LEU A 207 5.85 -23.38 -16.44
CA LEU A 207 6.14 -24.72 -15.93
C LEU A 207 5.43 -25.77 -16.79
N LYS A 208 6.18 -26.56 -17.56
CA LYS A 208 5.69 -27.84 -18.08
C LYS A 208 5.84 -28.90 -16.99
N ILE A 209 4.77 -29.65 -16.72
CA ILE A 209 4.69 -30.63 -15.63
C ILE A 209 5.79 -31.70 -15.72
N ASP A 210 6.25 -32.04 -16.94
CA ASP A 210 7.27 -33.07 -17.18
C ASP A 210 8.72 -32.63 -16.90
N GLU A 211 8.97 -31.34 -16.64
CA GLU A 211 10.31 -30.76 -16.40
C GLU A 211 10.61 -30.52 -14.91
N LEU A 212 9.90 -31.21 -14.00
CA LEU A 212 9.99 -31.02 -12.54
C LEU A 212 11.34 -31.41 -11.89
N TYR A 213 12.39 -31.61 -12.68
CA TYR A 213 13.76 -31.77 -12.18
C TYR A 213 14.33 -30.41 -11.80
N ARG A 214 14.04 -29.94 -10.59
CA ARG A 214 14.70 -28.75 -10.04
C ARG A 214 16.19 -29.05 -9.83
N LYS A 215 17.01 -28.52 -10.73
CA LYS A 215 18.47 -28.49 -10.57
C LYS A 215 18.84 -27.36 -9.62
N ASN A 216 19.72 -27.63 -8.67
CA ASN A 216 20.36 -26.56 -7.90
C ASN A 216 21.43 -25.89 -8.80
N TYR A 217 21.07 -24.76 -9.42
CA TYR A 217 21.95 -23.99 -10.30
C TYR A 217 23.08 -23.28 -9.54
N ASP A 218 22.92 -23.07 -8.23
CA ASP A 218 23.85 -22.36 -7.37
C ASP A 218 24.68 -23.29 -6.49
N ARG A 219 24.75 -24.59 -6.80
CA ARG A 219 25.38 -25.58 -5.92
C ARG A 219 26.84 -25.26 -5.57
N GLU A 220 27.54 -24.60 -6.48
CA GLU A 220 28.94 -24.20 -6.33
C GLU A 220 29.11 -22.75 -5.88
N GLN A 221 28.02 -21.99 -5.77
CA GLN A 221 28.04 -20.60 -5.32
C GLN A 221 28.03 -20.54 -3.78
N PRO A 222 28.56 -19.47 -3.17
CA PRO A 222 28.42 -19.26 -1.75
C PRO A 222 26.94 -19.13 -1.36
N LEU A 223 26.62 -19.53 -0.13
CA LEU A 223 25.30 -19.35 0.46
C LEU A 223 25.00 -17.86 0.59
N PHE A 224 23.77 -17.48 0.24
CA PHE A 224 23.27 -16.13 0.47
C PHE A 224 22.65 -16.04 1.87
N TYR A 225 23.28 -15.30 2.77
CA TYR A 225 22.80 -15.09 4.13
C TYR A 225 21.98 -13.82 4.22
N PHE A 226 20.81 -13.89 4.85
CA PHE A 226 20.00 -12.69 5.10
C PHE A 226 19.40 -12.67 6.50
N ALA A 227 19.05 -11.48 6.97
CA ALA A 227 18.30 -11.28 8.20
C ALA A 227 17.00 -10.52 7.93
N ASP A 228 15.93 -10.90 8.63
CA ASP A 228 14.61 -10.28 8.56
C ASP A 228 14.17 -9.89 10.00
N VAL A 229 14.26 -8.59 10.30
CA VAL A 229 14.07 -8.03 11.64
C VAL A 229 12.78 -7.21 11.71
N CYS A 230 12.05 -7.30 12.82
CA CYS A 230 10.69 -6.76 12.97
C CYS A 230 9.75 -7.28 11.88
N ALA A 231 9.86 -8.58 11.58
CA ALA A 231 9.45 -9.12 10.30
C ALA A 231 8.17 -9.96 10.28
N GLY A 232 7.55 -10.21 11.43
CA GLY A 232 6.37 -11.07 11.47
C GLY A 232 5.24 -10.52 10.58
N PRO A 233 4.58 -11.36 9.75
CA PRO A 233 4.64 -12.83 9.74
C PRO A 233 5.70 -13.47 8.80
N GLY A 234 6.60 -12.69 8.19
CA GLY A 234 7.73 -13.19 7.37
C GLY A 234 7.53 -13.07 5.86
N GLY A 235 6.81 -12.04 5.38
CA GLY A 235 6.54 -11.87 3.95
C GLY A 235 7.81 -11.60 3.12
N PHE A 236 8.73 -10.80 3.64
CA PHE A 236 10.00 -10.51 2.97
C PHE A 236 10.88 -11.76 2.87
N THR A 237 11.00 -12.51 3.97
CA THR A 237 11.63 -13.84 4.01
C THR A 237 11.06 -14.77 2.94
N GLU A 238 9.74 -14.88 2.82
CA GLU A 238 9.11 -15.76 1.82
C GLU A 238 9.51 -15.38 0.39
N TYR A 239 9.50 -14.09 0.05
CA TYR A 239 9.96 -13.61 -1.26
C TYR A 239 11.42 -13.98 -1.53
N LEU A 240 12.34 -13.66 -0.61
CA LEU A 240 13.77 -13.91 -0.81
C LEU A 240 14.05 -15.39 -0.98
N LEU A 241 13.49 -16.22 -0.09
CA LEU A 241 13.65 -17.66 -0.17
C LEU A 241 13.11 -18.21 -1.50
N TRP A 242 11.95 -17.73 -1.96
CA TRP A 242 11.40 -18.08 -3.28
C TRP A 242 12.33 -17.67 -4.42
N ARG A 243 12.82 -16.43 -4.41
CA ARG A 243 13.71 -15.89 -5.44
C ARG A 243 15.04 -16.67 -5.51
N LYS A 244 15.55 -17.13 -4.37
CA LYS A 244 16.78 -17.92 -4.25
C LYS A 244 16.55 -19.43 -4.40
N SER A 245 15.33 -19.86 -4.74
CA SER A 245 14.93 -21.28 -4.85
C SER A 245 15.21 -22.10 -3.58
N PHE A 246 15.24 -21.45 -2.41
CA PHE A 246 15.44 -22.00 -1.05
C PHE A 246 16.82 -22.60 -0.78
N TYR A 247 17.39 -23.40 -1.69
CA TYR A 247 18.54 -24.26 -1.41
C TYR A 247 19.90 -23.54 -1.29
N ASN A 248 20.01 -22.29 -1.76
CA ASN A 248 21.24 -21.51 -1.67
C ASN A 248 21.05 -20.19 -0.90
N ALA A 249 20.14 -20.20 0.08
CA ALA A 249 19.95 -19.10 0.99
C ALA A 249 19.71 -19.59 2.41
N LYS A 250 20.15 -18.80 3.39
CA LYS A 250 19.91 -19.05 4.81
C LYS A 250 19.50 -17.74 5.47
N GLY A 251 18.31 -17.73 6.04
CA GLY A 251 17.74 -16.57 6.70
C GLY A 251 17.74 -16.68 8.23
N PHE A 252 17.86 -15.54 8.89
CA PHE A 252 17.72 -15.38 10.34
C PHE A 252 16.59 -14.38 10.64
N GLY A 253 15.67 -14.75 11.52
CA GLY A 253 14.51 -13.94 11.84
C GLY A 253 14.57 -13.36 13.24
N PHE A 254 14.10 -12.14 13.43
CA PHE A 254 13.92 -11.56 14.75
C PHE A 254 12.67 -10.69 14.79
N THR A 255 11.69 -11.02 15.63
CA THR A 255 10.43 -10.28 15.73
C THR A 255 9.76 -10.49 17.07
N LEU A 256 8.91 -9.56 17.50
CA LEU A 256 8.15 -9.66 18.75
C LEU A 256 7.28 -10.92 18.76
N ILE A 257 7.29 -11.63 19.89
CA ILE A 257 6.37 -12.74 20.12
C ILE A 257 4.94 -12.21 20.33
N GLY A 258 3.96 -12.87 19.72
CA GLY A 258 2.54 -12.58 19.91
C GLY A 258 1.75 -12.62 18.61
N ASP A 259 0.77 -11.73 18.49
CA ASP A 259 -0.16 -11.71 17.35
C ASP A 259 0.55 -11.38 16.02
N CYS A 260 1.68 -10.70 16.09
CA CYS A 260 2.52 -10.32 14.96
C CYS A 260 3.77 -11.19 14.82
N ASP A 261 3.80 -12.41 15.34
CA ASP A 261 4.94 -13.34 15.21
C ASP A 261 5.02 -13.96 13.79
N PHE A 262 6.13 -14.63 13.49
CA PHE A 262 6.35 -15.38 12.25
C PHE A 262 5.26 -16.43 12.04
N ASN A 263 4.71 -16.46 10.82
CA ASN A 263 3.73 -17.46 10.41
C ASN A 263 4.29 -18.38 9.34
N LEU A 264 5.35 -19.10 9.69
CA LEU A 264 6.12 -19.95 8.76
C LEU A 264 5.27 -21.05 8.11
N ASN A 265 4.23 -21.53 8.80
CA ASN A 265 3.30 -22.53 8.28
C ASN A 265 2.42 -22.01 7.14
N LYS A 266 2.31 -20.69 6.99
CA LYS A 266 1.56 -20.05 5.90
C LYS A 266 2.42 -19.72 4.68
N PHE A 267 3.71 -20.06 4.69
CA PHE A 267 4.52 -19.90 3.49
C PHE A 267 3.96 -20.80 2.38
N THR A 268 3.56 -20.19 1.28
CA THR A 268 3.00 -20.85 0.11
C THR A 268 4.04 -21.01 -0.98
N ALA A 269 5.01 -20.09 -1.02
CA ALA A 269 6.03 -20.02 -2.03
C ALA A 269 7.41 -20.46 -1.54
N ALA A 270 7.59 -20.75 -0.24
CA ALA A 270 8.89 -21.07 0.33
C ALA A 270 8.91 -22.17 1.40
N SER A 271 10.07 -22.82 1.55
CA SER A 271 10.31 -23.76 2.65
C SER A 271 10.89 -23.02 3.86
N PRO A 272 10.25 -23.08 5.04
CA PRO A 272 10.75 -22.42 6.23
C PRO A 272 12.01 -23.09 6.82
N MET A 273 12.41 -24.26 6.33
CA MET A 273 13.61 -24.97 6.80
C MET A 273 14.91 -24.15 6.62
N TYR A 274 14.91 -23.25 5.63
CA TYR A 274 16.03 -22.36 5.33
C TYR A 274 16.00 -21.06 6.14
N PHE A 275 15.09 -20.93 7.09
CA PHE A 275 14.92 -19.76 7.95
C PHE A 275 15.01 -20.17 9.43
N HIS A 276 15.67 -19.37 10.25
CA HIS A 276 15.77 -19.62 11.68
C HIS A 276 15.29 -18.40 12.48
N PRO A 277 14.06 -18.44 13.03
CA PRO A 277 13.60 -17.44 13.98
C PRO A 277 14.42 -17.49 15.27
N TYR A 278 14.79 -16.32 15.77
CA TYR A 278 15.49 -16.13 17.02
C TYR A 278 14.84 -14.96 17.77
N TYR A 279 14.64 -15.12 19.09
CA TYR A 279 13.84 -14.20 19.90
C TYR A 279 14.65 -13.51 21.01
N GLY A 280 15.97 -13.53 20.89
CA GLY A 280 16.87 -12.93 21.88
C GLY A 280 17.02 -13.78 23.13
N VAL A 281 17.93 -13.34 24.01
CA VAL A 281 18.18 -13.98 25.31
C VAL A 281 16.95 -13.96 26.22
N HIS A 282 16.13 -12.90 26.12
CA HIS A 282 14.90 -12.74 26.89
C HIS A 282 13.70 -13.49 26.30
N ARG A 283 13.83 -14.01 25.07
CA ARG A 283 12.77 -14.75 24.36
C ARG A 283 11.47 -13.94 24.23
N ASP A 284 11.59 -12.66 23.94
CA ASP A 284 10.47 -11.74 23.68
C ASP A 284 10.51 -11.19 22.25
N GLY A 285 11.67 -11.24 21.59
CA GLY A 285 11.88 -10.65 20.28
C GLY A 285 11.88 -9.12 20.28
N ASP A 286 12.14 -8.48 21.42
CA ASP A 286 12.18 -7.03 21.52
C ASP A 286 13.51 -6.47 21.01
N VAL A 287 13.45 -5.72 19.91
CA VAL A 287 14.59 -5.09 19.23
C VAL A 287 15.13 -3.89 20.01
N MET A 288 14.33 -3.31 20.91
CA MET A 288 14.73 -2.17 21.72
C MET A 288 15.61 -2.57 22.91
N ASN A 289 15.65 -3.86 23.26
CA ASN A 289 16.47 -4.37 24.34
C ASN A 289 17.92 -4.63 23.86
N PRO A 290 18.94 -3.93 24.39
CA PRO A 290 20.33 -4.08 23.95
C PRO A 290 20.88 -5.50 24.13
N GLU A 291 20.46 -6.23 25.17
CA GLU A 291 20.93 -7.59 25.41
C GLU A 291 20.41 -8.55 24.33
N ASN A 292 19.17 -8.33 23.87
CA ASN A 292 18.63 -9.09 22.74
C ASN A 292 19.42 -8.81 21.46
N LEU A 293 19.74 -7.55 21.17
CA LEU A 293 20.52 -7.17 19.98
C LEU A 293 21.92 -7.80 19.98
N ILE A 294 22.63 -7.75 21.11
CA ILE A 294 23.95 -8.38 21.25
C ILE A 294 23.84 -9.89 21.03
N SER A 295 22.83 -10.53 21.63
CA SER A 295 22.63 -11.97 21.47
C SER A 295 22.25 -12.36 20.03
N LEU A 296 21.49 -11.52 19.32
CA LEU A 296 21.14 -11.70 17.91
C LEU A 296 22.39 -11.59 17.03
N GLN A 297 23.23 -10.59 17.28
CA GLN A 297 24.49 -10.43 16.55
C GLN A 297 25.39 -11.67 16.71
N GLN A 298 25.52 -12.17 17.95
CA GLN A 298 26.28 -13.39 18.21
C GLN A 298 25.69 -14.59 17.47
N PHE A 299 24.38 -14.79 17.58
CA PHE A 299 23.66 -15.89 16.92
C PHE A 299 23.84 -15.87 15.39
N VAL A 300 23.74 -14.70 14.75
CA VAL A 300 23.98 -14.55 13.31
C VAL A 300 25.45 -14.77 12.97
N GLY A 301 26.38 -14.25 13.78
CA GLY A 301 27.82 -14.45 13.59
C GLY A 301 28.20 -15.92 13.63
N GLU A 302 27.72 -16.67 14.62
CA GLU A 302 27.93 -18.12 14.74
C GLU A 302 27.28 -18.89 13.57
N GLY A 303 26.08 -18.48 13.15
CA GLY A 303 25.37 -19.11 12.03
C GLY A 303 25.94 -18.82 10.63
N THR A 304 26.90 -17.91 10.51
CA THR A 304 27.50 -17.45 9.24
C THR A 304 29.01 -17.59 9.19
N ASP A 305 29.61 -18.32 10.13
CA ASP A 305 31.07 -18.45 10.30
C ASP A 305 31.78 -17.08 10.39
N GLY A 306 31.12 -16.08 10.98
CA GLY A 306 31.64 -14.72 11.16
C GLY A 306 31.51 -13.81 9.93
N ASN A 307 30.94 -14.28 8.82
CA ASN A 307 30.78 -13.46 7.60
C ASN A 307 29.56 -12.52 7.65
N PHE A 308 28.64 -12.74 8.59
CA PHE A 308 27.36 -12.03 8.71
C PHE A 308 26.50 -12.14 7.43
N CYS A 309 25.42 -11.36 7.36
CA CYS A 309 24.44 -11.42 6.29
C CYS A 309 24.83 -10.54 5.10
N ASP A 310 24.56 -11.01 3.89
CA ASP A 310 24.62 -10.25 2.64
C ASP A 310 23.53 -9.16 2.59
N LEU A 311 22.38 -9.41 3.23
CA LEU A 311 21.25 -8.49 3.27
C LEU A 311 20.56 -8.51 4.64
N VAL A 312 20.26 -7.33 5.18
CA VAL A 312 19.39 -7.16 6.35
C VAL A 312 18.15 -6.38 5.92
N MET A 313 16.97 -6.91 6.22
CA MET A 313 15.69 -6.29 5.95
C MET A 313 14.99 -5.97 7.28
N CYS A 314 14.37 -4.79 7.34
CA CYS A 314 13.61 -4.34 8.50
C CYS A 314 12.29 -3.68 8.04
N ASP A 315 11.13 -4.20 8.47
CA ASP A 315 9.79 -3.62 8.22
C ASP A 315 9.07 -3.33 9.55
N GLY A 316 9.76 -2.66 10.48
CA GLY A 316 9.24 -2.38 11.81
C GLY A 316 8.12 -1.33 11.81
N GLY A 317 6.99 -1.68 12.42
CA GLY A 317 5.87 -0.77 12.64
C GLY A 317 4.88 -1.35 13.64
N PHE A 318 4.09 -0.48 14.26
CA PHE A 318 3.00 -0.86 15.17
C PHE A 318 1.77 0.00 14.89
N ASN A 319 0.61 -0.46 15.35
CA ASN A 319 -0.62 0.28 15.16
C ASN A 319 -0.65 1.54 16.07
N VAL A 320 -0.94 2.69 15.48
CA VAL A 320 -1.09 3.99 16.15
C VAL A 320 -2.52 4.57 15.99
N SER A 321 -3.45 3.75 15.49
CA SER A 321 -4.86 4.08 15.32
C SER A 321 -5.65 4.05 16.62
#